data_AF-A0A3A5ALC6-F1
#
_entry.id   AF-A0A3A5ALC6-F1
#
_cell.length_a   1.000
_cell.length_b   1.000
_cell.length_c   1.000
_cell.angle_alpha   90.00
_cell.angle_beta   90.00
_cell.angle_gamma   90.00
#
_symmetry.space_group_name_H-M   'P 1'
#
loop_
_entity.id
_entity.type
_entity.pdbx_description
1 polymer ?
#
loop_
_entity_poly.entity_id
_entity_poly.type
_entity_poly.pdbx_seq_one_letter_code
_entity_poly.pdbx_strand_id
1 'polypeptide(L)'
;MEKKSLTLSFPINLGLLLTGFTTAFSGFVIQFAYHMGYHGHMDQISLVLGMDYGGWSDIHKVSIVIISLLAVVHIVLHWRWYKTVVRKRLLGKNRVVLTLTILFVVVALTGYIPWVIDLAGGREEVRKGFIEVHDKLTFILIPYLVIHVIRRMRWFIGSYRRLKGSPGKQSRSPKTREASLKV
;
A
#
# COMPACT_ATOMS: atom_id res chain seq x y z
N MET A 1 8.75 13.16 15.40
CA MET A 1 7.36 12.78 15.09
C MET A 1 6.58 12.85 16.38
N GLU A 2 5.57 13.70 16.43
CA GLU A 2 4.67 13.86 17.57
C GLU A 2 3.86 12.58 17.78
N LYS A 3 3.55 12.20 19.03
CA LYS A 3 2.88 10.91 19.37
C LYS A 3 1.58 10.70 18.58
N LYS A 4 0.80 11.76 18.36
CA LYS A 4 -0.44 11.78 17.56
C LYS A 4 -0.24 11.42 16.08
N SER A 5 0.92 11.78 15.49
CA SER A 5 1.25 11.40 14.12
C SER A 5 1.57 9.90 13.98
N LEU A 6 2.10 9.29 15.05
CA LEU A 6 2.46 7.87 15.07
C LEU A 6 1.21 6.97 15.17
N THR A 7 0.24 7.37 16.00
CA THR A 7 -1.03 6.63 16.17
C THR A 7 -1.88 6.60 14.91
N LEU A 8 -1.76 7.60 14.03
CA LEU A 8 -2.42 7.60 12.71
C LEU A 8 -1.57 6.91 11.63
N SER A 9 -0.27 7.19 11.57
CA SER A 9 0.59 6.64 10.52
C SER A 9 0.76 5.13 10.63
N PHE A 10 0.81 4.56 11.83
CA PHE A 10 0.99 3.13 12.03
C PHE A 10 -0.16 2.29 11.45
N PRO A 11 -1.44 2.49 11.83
CA PRO A 11 -2.54 1.70 11.28
C PRO A 11 -2.72 1.90 9.78
N ILE A 12 -2.47 3.10 9.24
CA ILE A 12 -2.51 3.32 7.78
C ILE A 12 -1.45 2.48 7.06
N ASN A 13 -0.21 2.46 7.57
CA ASN A 13 0.86 1.66 6.96
C ASN A 13 0.62 0.15 7.14
N LEU A 14 0.02 -0.27 8.26
CA LEU A 14 -0.39 -1.66 8.46
C LEU A 14 -1.51 -2.06 7.50
N GLY A 15 -2.53 -1.22 7.37
CA GLY A 15 -3.61 -1.42 6.43
C GLY A 15 -3.08 -1.53 5.00
N LEU A 16 -2.18 -0.64 4.58
CA LEU A 16 -1.53 -0.71 3.27
C LEU A 16 -0.74 -2.01 3.06
N LEU A 17 -0.04 -2.48 4.09
CA LEU A 17 0.71 -3.73 4.00
C LEU A 17 -0.22 -4.93 3.80
N LEU A 18 -1.29 -5.02 4.60
CA LEU A 18 -2.24 -6.13 4.54
C LEU A 18 -3.06 -6.10 3.25
N THR A 19 -3.66 -4.95 2.93
CA THR A 19 -4.48 -4.78 1.71
C THR A 19 -3.64 -4.85 0.44
N GLY A 20 -2.40 -4.35 0.48
CA GLY A 20 -1.43 -4.52 -0.59
C GLY A 20 -1.07 -5.98 -0.85
N PHE A 21 -0.87 -6.76 0.22
CA PHE A 21 -0.68 -8.20 0.10
C PHE A 21 -1.91 -8.88 -0.52
N THR A 22 -3.12 -8.61 0.00
CA THR A 22 -4.36 -9.20 -0.55
C THR A 22 -4.58 -8.81 -2.01
N THR A 23 -4.32 -7.56 -2.38
CA THR A 23 -4.45 -7.07 -3.76
C THR A 23 -3.47 -7.78 -4.69
N ALA A 24 -2.18 -7.84 -4.31
CA ALA A 24 -1.17 -8.51 -5.11
C ALA A 24 -1.47 -10.01 -5.24
N PHE A 25 -1.79 -10.68 -4.13
CA PHE A 25 -2.05 -12.11 -4.12
C PHE A 25 -3.27 -12.49 -4.97
N SER A 26 -4.40 -11.79 -4.80
CA SER A 26 -5.60 -12.02 -5.62
C SER A 26 -5.34 -11.73 -7.11
N GLY A 27 -4.59 -10.67 -7.42
CA GLY A 27 -4.19 -10.35 -8.81
C GLY A 27 -3.33 -11.44 -9.43
N PHE A 28 -2.36 -11.97 -8.68
CA PHE A 28 -1.54 -13.10 -9.10
C PHE A 28 -2.39 -14.35 -9.38
N VAL A 29 -3.33 -14.67 -8.50
CA VAL A 29 -4.24 -15.81 -8.71
C VAL A 29 -5.05 -15.62 -10.00
N ILE A 30 -5.66 -14.44 -10.19
CA ILE A 30 -6.43 -14.11 -11.40
C ILE A 30 -5.57 -14.27 -12.66
N GLN A 31 -4.36 -13.71 -12.64
CA GLN A 31 -3.48 -13.67 -13.79
C GLN A 31 -2.98 -15.06 -14.20
N PHE A 32 -2.49 -15.86 -13.25
CA PHE A 32 -1.85 -17.14 -13.54
C PHE A 32 -2.83 -18.31 -13.61
N ALA A 33 -3.92 -18.29 -12.85
CA ALA A 33 -4.86 -19.39 -12.84
C ALA A 33 -5.93 -19.26 -13.93
N TYR A 34 -6.37 -18.03 -14.25
CA TYR A 34 -7.49 -17.80 -15.18
C TYR A 34 -7.08 -17.18 -16.53
N HIS A 35 -5.78 -16.93 -16.76
CA HIS A 35 -5.21 -16.46 -18.04
C HIS A 35 -6.00 -15.31 -18.70
N MET A 36 -6.09 -14.18 -18.00
CA MET A 36 -6.77 -12.98 -18.48
C MET A 36 -5.93 -12.22 -19.53
N GLY A 37 -5.92 -12.69 -20.78
CA GLY A 37 -5.20 -12.04 -21.88
C GLY A 37 -5.97 -12.08 -23.20
N TYR A 38 -5.51 -11.31 -24.20
CA TYR A 38 -6.14 -11.22 -25.53
C TYR A 38 -6.29 -12.58 -26.24
N HIS A 39 -5.51 -13.59 -25.83
CA HIS A 39 -5.51 -14.95 -26.40
C HIS A 39 -5.95 -16.07 -25.44
N GLY A 40 -6.47 -15.73 -24.25
CA GLY A 40 -6.85 -16.75 -23.25
C GLY A 40 -8.27 -17.28 -23.44
N HIS A 41 -8.44 -18.61 -23.52
CA HIS A 41 -9.72 -19.26 -23.24
C HIS A 41 -9.93 -19.28 -21.72
N MET A 42 -11.00 -18.65 -21.23
CA MET A 42 -11.29 -18.58 -19.80
C MET A 42 -12.01 -19.84 -19.33
N ASP A 43 -11.40 -20.61 -18.43
CA ASP A 43 -12.12 -21.58 -17.60
C ASP A 43 -12.56 -20.91 -16.30
N GLN A 44 -13.66 -20.16 -16.39
CA GLN A 44 -14.22 -19.40 -15.26
C GLN A 44 -14.79 -20.29 -14.13
N ILE A 45 -14.98 -21.59 -14.40
CA ILE A 45 -15.59 -22.54 -13.47
C ILE A 45 -14.52 -23.24 -12.63
N SER A 46 -13.26 -23.22 -13.07
CA SER A 46 -12.16 -23.80 -12.32
C SER A 46 -12.02 -23.18 -10.92
N LEU A 47 -12.00 -24.03 -9.89
CA LEU A 47 -11.83 -23.62 -8.51
C LEU A 47 -10.36 -23.55 -8.14
N VAL A 48 -9.92 -22.39 -7.65
CA VAL A 48 -8.56 -22.16 -7.16
C VAL A 48 -8.64 -21.78 -5.69
N LEU A 49 -8.07 -22.62 -4.83
CA LEU A 49 -8.20 -22.54 -3.36
C LEU A 49 -9.66 -22.43 -2.87
N GLY A 50 -10.59 -23.10 -3.58
CA GLY A 50 -12.00 -23.15 -3.21
C GLY A 50 -12.86 -21.97 -3.67
N MET A 51 -12.33 -21.05 -4.48
CA MET A 51 -13.10 -19.97 -5.11
C MET A 51 -12.92 -19.99 -6.63
N ASP A 52 -13.93 -19.53 -7.35
CA ASP A 52 -13.92 -19.35 -8.79
C ASP A 52 -13.34 -17.98 -9.19
N TYR A 53 -13.33 -17.69 -10.50
CA TYR A 53 -12.86 -16.40 -11.00
C TYR A 53 -13.62 -15.23 -10.37
N GLY A 54 -14.95 -15.36 -10.22
CA GLY A 54 -15.82 -14.32 -9.65
C GLY A 54 -15.39 -13.94 -8.25
N GLY A 55 -15.22 -14.94 -7.37
CA GLY A 55 -14.78 -14.73 -5.99
C GLY A 55 -13.41 -14.04 -5.90
N TRP A 56 -12.44 -14.49 -6.69
CA TRP A 56 -11.12 -13.85 -6.73
C TRP A 56 -11.15 -12.42 -7.27
N SER A 57 -11.93 -12.19 -8.34
CA SER A 57 -12.18 -10.88 -8.93
C SER A 57 -12.77 -9.93 -7.89
N ASP A 58 -13.77 -10.37 -7.12
CA ASP A 58 -14.44 -9.53 -6.13
C ASP A 58 -13.51 -9.16 -4.98
N ILE A 59 -12.73 -10.13 -4.47
CA ILE A 59 -11.67 -9.86 -3.48
C ILE A 59 -10.68 -8.82 -4.02
N HIS A 60 -10.25 -8.97 -5.27
CA HIS A 60 -9.31 -8.06 -5.89
C HIS A 60 -9.89 -6.64 -6.01
N LYS A 61 -11.11 -6.50 -6.55
CA LYS A 61 -11.81 -5.20 -6.72
C LYS A 61 -12.03 -4.49 -5.39
N VAL A 62 -12.53 -5.19 -4.37
CA VAL A 62 -12.72 -4.62 -3.04
C VAL A 62 -11.39 -4.19 -2.44
N SER A 63 -10.34 -5.03 -2.57
CA SER A 63 -9.01 -4.70 -2.08
C SER A 63 -8.41 -3.46 -2.77
N ILE A 64 -8.63 -3.29 -4.08
CA ILE A 64 -8.21 -2.12 -4.85
C ILE A 64 -8.87 -0.84 -4.33
N VAL A 65 -10.16 -0.87 -3.98
CA VAL A 65 -10.84 0.30 -3.41
C VAL A 65 -10.22 0.68 -2.07
N ILE A 66 -10.02 -0.30 -1.18
CA ILE A 66 -9.45 -0.06 0.15
C ILE A 66 -8.00 0.45 0.05
N ILE A 67 -7.14 -0.21 -0.74
CA ILE A 67 -5.74 0.20 -0.88
C ILE A 67 -5.62 1.60 -1.50
N SER A 68 -6.50 1.97 -2.44
CA SER A 68 -6.50 3.30 -3.05
C SER A 68 -6.83 4.39 -2.03
N LEU A 69 -7.84 4.18 -1.19
CA LEU A 69 -8.18 5.11 -0.11
C LEU A 69 -7.03 5.26 0.90
N LEU A 70 -6.44 4.13 1.32
CA LEU A 70 -5.30 4.14 2.24
C LEU A 70 -4.06 4.78 1.61
N ALA A 71 -3.82 4.59 0.31
CA ALA A 71 -2.70 5.18 -0.41
C ALA A 71 -2.84 6.70 -0.50
N VAL A 72 -4.04 7.23 -0.74
CA VAL A 72 -4.31 8.68 -0.70
C VAL A 72 -3.95 9.23 0.67
N VAL A 73 -4.45 8.62 1.75
CA VAL A 73 -4.13 9.07 3.13
C VAL A 73 -2.63 8.98 3.40
N HIS A 74 -1.97 7.90 2.98
CA HIS A 74 -0.53 7.74 3.13
C HIS A 74 0.27 8.83 2.41
N ILE A 75 -0.09 9.16 1.17
CA ILE A 75 0.54 10.24 0.40
C ILE A 75 0.36 11.58 1.11
N VAL A 76 -0.85 11.88 1.61
CA VAL A 76 -1.14 13.10 2.36
C VAL A 76 -0.27 13.19 3.62
N LEU A 77 -0.15 12.11 4.39
CA LEU A 77 0.73 12.05 5.57
C LEU A 77 2.20 12.31 5.21
N HIS A 78 2.62 11.90 4.02
CA HIS A 78 3.97 12.07 3.50
C HIS A 78 4.16 13.34 2.65
N TRP A 79 3.14 14.20 2.49
CA TRP A 79 3.20 15.37 1.61
C TRP A 79 4.35 16.33 1.92
N ARG A 80 4.61 16.60 3.20
CA ARG A 80 5.75 17.43 3.62
C ARG A 80 7.11 16.84 3.22
N TRP A 81 7.23 15.52 3.21
CA TRP A 81 8.43 14.83 2.75
C TRP A 81 8.60 14.99 1.23
N TYR A 82 7.55 14.79 0.44
CA TYR A 82 7.60 15.02 -1.02
C TYR A 82 8.04 16.46 -1.34
N LYS A 83 7.44 17.46 -0.69
CA LYS A 83 7.86 18.87 -0.86
C LYS A 83 9.33 19.08 -0.53
N THR A 84 9.85 18.40 0.48
CA THR A 84 11.27 18.48 0.86
C THR A 84 12.16 17.84 -0.21
N VAL A 85 11.78 16.68 -0.75
CA VAL A 85 12.51 15.98 -1.80
C VAL A 85 12.63 16.86 -3.05
N VAL A 86 11.54 17.50 -3.47
CA VAL A 86 11.52 18.41 -4.63
C VAL A 86 12.33 19.67 -4.35
N ARG A 87 12.06 20.38 -3.25
CA ARG A 87 12.74 21.64 -2.91
C ARG A 87 14.25 21.48 -2.76
N LYS A 88 14.71 20.37 -2.17
CA LYS A 88 16.13 20.09 -1.95
C LYS A 88 16.79 19.31 -3.09
N ARG A 89 16.12 19.14 -4.25
CA ARG A 89 16.61 18.39 -5.42
C ARG A 89 17.11 16.97 -5.07
N LEU A 90 16.45 16.30 -4.12
CA LEU A 90 16.84 14.97 -3.63
C LEU A 90 16.24 13.82 -4.47
N LEU A 91 15.82 14.10 -5.71
CA LEU A 91 15.15 13.12 -6.58
C LEU A 91 16.03 11.89 -6.80
N GLY A 92 17.33 12.09 -7.08
CA GLY A 92 18.29 11.01 -7.30
C GLY A 92 18.43 10.06 -6.10
N LYS A 93 18.41 10.59 -4.88
CA LYS A 93 18.54 9.79 -3.65
C LYS A 93 17.27 9.01 -3.32
N ASN A 94 16.12 9.45 -3.82
CA ASN A 94 14.81 8.88 -3.51
C ASN A 94 14.16 8.19 -4.73
N ARG A 95 14.94 7.86 -5.77
CA ARG A 95 14.47 7.27 -7.04
C ARG A 95 13.51 6.10 -6.80
N VAL A 96 13.88 5.13 -5.96
CA VAL A 96 13.03 3.95 -5.69
C VAL A 96 11.63 4.34 -5.22
N VAL A 97 11.51 5.28 -4.28
CA VAL A 97 10.20 5.68 -3.73
C VAL A 97 9.41 6.48 -4.77
N LEU A 98 10.06 7.38 -5.51
CA LEU A 98 9.41 8.17 -6.55
C LEU A 98 8.92 7.30 -7.71
N THR A 99 9.77 6.38 -8.18
CA THR A 99 9.41 5.38 -9.20
C THR A 99 8.25 4.51 -8.72
N LEU A 100 8.29 4.04 -7.46
CA LEU A 100 7.19 3.29 -6.87
C LEU A 100 5.88 4.09 -6.87
N THR A 101 5.91 5.37 -6.49
CA THR A 101 4.71 6.22 -6.49
C THR A 101 4.14 6.40 -7.90
N ILE A 102 5.00 6.67 -8.88
CA ILE A 102 4.57 6.84 -10.28
C ILE A 102 3.99 5.53 -10.82
N LEU A 103 4.72 4.42 -10.66
CA LEU A 103 4.26 3.10 -11.10
C LEU A 103 2.93 2.72 -10.43
N PHE A 104 2.78 2.95 -9.13
CA PHE A 104 1.55 2.67 -8.40
C PHE A 104 0.36 3.45 -9.00
N VAL A 105 0.53 4.74 -9.30
CA VAL A 105 -0.52 5.55 -9.93
C VAL A 105 -0.86 5.03 -11.32
N VAL A 106 0.15 4.73 -12.15
CA VAL A 106 -0.10 4.22 -13.51
C VAL A 106 -0.82 2.87 -13.46
N VAL A 107 -0.36 1.93 -12.62
CA VAL A 107 -1.00 0.63 -12.42
C VAL A 107 -2.43 0.77 -11.92
N ALA A 108 -2.67 1.68 -10.95
CA ALA A 108 -4.02 1.93 -10.45
C ALA A 108 -4.93 2.45 -11.59
N LEU A 109 -4.47 3.42 -12.39
CA LEU A 109 -5.23 3.93 -13.52
C LEU A 109 -5.53 2.83 -14.55
N THR A 110 -4.54 2.02 -14.93
CA THR A 110 -4.76 0.93 -15.89
C THR A 110 -5.64 -0.20 -15.34
N GLY A 111 -5.78 -0.33 -14.01
CA GLY A 111 -6.72 -1.26 -13.38
C GLY A 111 -8.14 -0.71 -13.27
N TYR A 112 -8.29 0.59 -13.01
CA TYR A 112 -9.61 1.24 -12.92
C TYR A 112 -10.26 1.48 -14.30
N ILE A 113 -9.47 1.75 -15.34
CA ILE A 113 -10.00 2.00 -16.70
C ILE A 113 -10.84 0.81 -17.23
N PRO A 114 -10.37 -0.46 -17.20
CA PRO A 114 -11.17 -1.62 -17.57
C PRO A 114 -12.51 -1.69 -16.84
N TRP A 115 -12.52 -1.37 -15.54
CA TRP A 115 -13.74 -1.38 -14.73
C TRP A 115 -14.73 -0.30 -15.19
N VAL A 116 -14.25 0.91 -15.51
CA VAL A 116 -15.10 1.98 -16.06
C VAL A 116 -15.63 1.63 -17.46
N ILE A 117 -14.80 1.05 -18.32
CA ILE A 117 -15.20 0.60 -19.66
C ILE A 117 -16.31 -0.44 -19.56
N ASP A 118 -16.17 -1.40 -18.64
CA ASP A 118 -17.15 -2.46 -18.41
C ASP A 118 -18.51 -1.89 -17.96
N LEU A 119 -18.51 -0.97 -17.00
CA LEU A 119 -19.72 -0.28 -16.52
C LEU A 119 -20.39 0.58 -17.60
N ALA A 120 -19.61 1.12 -18.53
CA ALA A 120 -20.11 1.93 -19.65
C ALA A 120 -20.58 1.08 -20.86
N GLY A 121 -20.52 -0.26 -20.78
CA GLY A 121 -20.85 -1.13 -21.91
C GLY A 121 -19.87 -1.00 -23.09
N GLY A 122 -18.61 -0.65 -22.81
CA GLY A 122 -17.58 -0.44 -23.82
C GLY A 122 -17.08 -1.72 -24.48
N ARG A 123 -16.23 -1.55 -25.50
CA ARG A 123 -15.69 -2.67 -26.30
C ARG A 123 -14.77 -3.57 -25.48
N GLU A 124 -15.02 -4.87 -25.51
CA GLU A 124 -14.26 -5.89 -24.77
C GLU A 124 -12.76 -5.91 -25.13
N GLU A 125 -12.41 -5.70 -26.40
CA GLU A 125 -11.02 -5.66 -26.88
C GLU A 125 -10.21 -4.58 -26.18
N VAL A 126 -10.79 -3.39 -26.00
CA VAL A 126 -10.14 -2.26 -25.33
C VAL A 126 -9.95 -2.58 -23.84
N ARG A 127 -10.98 -3.17 -23.20
CA ARG A 127 -10.92 -3.61 -21.81
C ARG A 127 -9.76 -4.60 -21.59
N LYS A 128 -9.67 -5.63 -22.43
CA LYS A 128 -8.61 -6.65 -22.38
C LYS A 128 -7.22 -6.05 -22.64
N GLY A 129 -7.10 -5.10 -23.58
CA GLY A 129 -5.84 -4.39 -23.83
C GLY A 129 -5.32 -3.65 -22.61
N PHE A 130 -6.19 -2.95 -21.87
CA PHE A 130 -5.78 -2.28 -20.62
C PHE A 130 -5.40 -3.28 -19.51
N ILE A 131 -6.11 -4.41 -19.39
CA ILE A 131 -5.76 -5.48 -18.44
C ILE A 131 -4.36 -6.02 -18.73
N GLU A 132 -4.03 -6.28 -20.00
CA GLU A 132 -2.69 -6.76 -20.35
C GLU A 132 -1.58 -5.75 -20.02
N VAL A 133 -1.83 -4.46 -20.25
CA VAL A 133 -0.91 -3.38 -19.85
C VAL A 133 -0.77 -3.33 -18.33
N HIS A 134 -1.88 -3.44 -17.60
CA HIS A 134 -1.88 -3.50 -16.13
C HIS A 134 -1.00 -4.65 -15.63
N ASP A 135 -1.19 -5.86 -16.15
CA ASP A 135 -0.46 -7.06 -15.76
C ASP A 135 1.05 -6.96 -16.02
N LYS A 136 1.48 -6.34 -17.13
CA LYS A 136 2.90 -6.11 -17.40
C LYS A 136 3.50 -5.09 -16.43
N LEU A 137 2.74 -4.05 -16.08
CA LEU A 137 3.20 -3.02 -15.15
C LEU A 137 3.23 -3.52 -13.70
N THR A 138 2.33 -4.40 -13.28
CA THR A 138 2.33 -4.98 -11.93
C THR A 138 3.59 -5.80 -11.68
N PHE A 139 4.09 -6.56 -12.67
CA PHE A 139 5.39 -7.26 -12.57
C PHE A 139 6.56 -6.32 -12.29
N ILE A 140 6.53 -5.10 -12.82
CA ILE A 140 7.56 -4.09 -12.53
C ILE A 140 7.30 -3.47 -11.15
N LEU A 141 6.04 -3.23 -10.77
CA LEU A 141 5.66 -2.64 -9.49
C LEU A 141 6.10 -3.50 -8.29
N ILE A 142 5.93 -4.82 -8.38
CA ILE A 142 6.14 -5.76 -7.26
C ILE A 142 7.57 -5.68 -6.69
N PRO A 143 8.67 -5.79 -7.47
CA PRO A 143 10.02 -5.63 -6.94
C PRO A 143 10.25 -4.29 -6.23
N TYR A 144 9.75 -3.18 -6.79
CA TYR A 144 9.86 -1.86 -6.15
C TYR A 144 9.10 -1.80 -4.83
N LEU A 145 7.90 -2.39 -4.79
CA LEU A 145 7.09 -2.48 -3.58
C LEU A 145 7.79 -3.33 -2.51
N VAL A 146 8.32 -4.49 -2.86
CA VAL A 146 9.07 -5.37 -1.95
C VAL A 146 10.29 -4.65 -1.37
N ILE A 147 11.10 -4.01 -2.22
CA ILE A 147 12.26 -3.22 -1.76
C ILE A 147 11.81 -2.10 -0.80
N HIS A 148 10.72 -1.41 -1.12
CA HIS A 148 10.18 -0.36 -0.26
C HIS A 148 9.76 -0.92 1.11
N VAL A 149 8.97 -1.99 1.14
CA VAL A 149 8.49 -2.62 2.37
C VAL A 149 9.66 -3.08 3.23
N ILE A 150 10.63 -3.80 2.68
CA ILE A 150 11.83 -4.27 3.39
C ILE A 150 12.57 -3.10 4.05
N ARG A 151 12.81 -2.02 3.29
CA ARG A 151 13.49 -0.81 3.82
C ARG A 151 12.72 -0.13 4.93
N ARG A 152 11.39 -0.30 4.99
CA ARG A 152 10.50 0.29 6.01
C ARG A 152 10.24 -0.64 7.21
N MET A 153 10.65 -1.91 7.18
CA MET A 153 10.46 -2.85 8.29
C MET A 153 11.07 -2.37 9.62
N ARG A 154 12.25 -1.75 9.59
CA ARG A 154 12.87 -1.18 10.81
C ARG A 154 11.99 -0.11 11.46
N TRP A 155 11.36 0.74 10.65
CA TRP A 155 10.41 1.74 11.14
C TRP A 155 9.15 1.09 11.71
N PHE A 156 8.65 0.03 11.07
CA PHE A 156 7.45 -0.68 11.49
C PHE A 156 7.63 -1.32 12.89
N ILE A 157 8.72 -2.08 13.05
CA ILE A 157 9.09 -2.72 14.32
C ILE A 157 9.32 -1.67 15.41
N GLY A 158 10.03 -0.59 15.10
CA GLY A 158 10.28 0.51 16.05
C GLY A 158 8.99 1.22 16.48
N SER A 159 8.05 1.42 15.55
CA SER A 159 6.77 2.06 15.83
C SER A 159 5.88 1.18 16.70
N TYR A 160 5.80 -0.12 16.39
CA TYR A 160 5.06 -1.09 17.19
C TYR A 160 5.59 -1.15 18.64
N ARG A 161 6.91 -1.23 18.82
CA ARG A 161 7.54 -1.22 20.15
C ARG A 161 7.22 0.05 20.95
N ARG A 162 7.20 1.22 20.30
CA ARG A 162 6.85 2.50 20.95
C ARG A 162 5.38 2.59 21.36
N LEU A 163 4.49 1.98 20.58
CA LEU A 163 3.06 1.89 20.92
C LEU A 163 2.82 0.90 22.07
N LYS A 164 3.48 -0.26 22.04
CA LYS A 164 3.36 -1.30 23.09
C LYS A 164 4.05 -0.91 24.40
N GLY A 165 5.21 -0.26 24.32
CA GLY A 165 6.01 0.19 25.47
C GLY A 165 5.46 1.39 26.23
N SER A 166 4.17 1.71 26.07
CA SER A 166 3.51 2.82 26.74
C SER A 166 2.57 2.42 27.90
N PRO A 167 2.91 1.50 28.84
CA PRO A 167 2.29 1.51 30.15
C PRO A 167 3.02 2.54 31.04
N GLY A 168 2.28 3.56 31.48
CA GLY A 168 2.57 4.42 32.64
C GLY A 168 4.03 4.75 33.00
N LYS A 169 4.53 5.90 32.51
CA LYS A 169 5.48 6.73 33.29
C LYS A 169 4.98 8.18 33.36
N GLN A 170 3.78 8.34 33.91
CA GLN A 170 3.46 9.41 34.86
C GLN A 170 3.51 8.69 36.22
N SER A 171 4.36 8.98 37.20
CA SER A 171 4.88 10.25 37.70
C SER A 171 6.38 10.15 38.03
N ARG A 172 7.14 11.19 37.71
CA ARG A 172 8.25 11.60 38.59
C ARG A 172 7.72 12.80 39.35
N SER A 173 7.22 12.56 40.56
CA SER A 173 7.07 13.61 41.56
C SER A 173 8.45 14.27 41.76
N PRO A 174 8.55 15.60 41.83
CA PRO A 174 9.79 16.27 42.16
C PRO A 174 10.24 15.83 43.56
N LYS A 175 11.49 15.36 43.69
CA LYS A 175 12.16 15.29 44.99
C LYS A 175 12.15 16.70 45.57
N THR A 176 11.30 16.95 46.56
CA THR A 176 11.52 18.03 47.52
C THR A 176 12.84 17.70 48.21
N ARG A 177 13.91 18.40 47.80
CA ARG A 177 15.12 18.52 48.59
C ARG A 177 14.74 19.39 49.79
N GLU A 178 14.45 18.77 50.92
CA GLU A 178 14.61 19.48 52.19
C GLU A 178 16.11 19.67 52.41
N ALA A 179 16.52 20.91 52.24
CA ALA A 179 17.84 21.38 52.56
C ALA A 179 17.99 21.42 54.09
N SER A 180 18.82 20.52 54.60
CA SER A 180 19.54 20.73 55.85
C SER A 180 20.62 21.80 55.60
N LEU A 181 20.36 23.01 56.11
CA LEU A 181 21.35 24.05 56.43
C LEU A 181 20.91 24.61 57.79
N LYS A 182 21.47 24.11 58.89
CA LYS A 182 22.61 24.73 59.58
C LYS A 182 22.40 26.23 59.85
N VAL A 183 21.88 26.53 61.04
CA VAL A 183 22.38 27.58 61.94
C VAL A 183 22.37 26.99 63.34
#